data_AF-A0A1Y6C5Z0-F1
#
_entry.id   AF-A0A1Y6C5Z0-F1
#
_cell.length_a   1.000
_cell.length_b   1.000
_cell.length_c   1.000
_cell.angle_alpha   90.00
_cell.angle_beta   90.00
_cell.angle_gamma   90.00
#
_symmetry.space_group_name_H-M   'P 1'
#
loop_
_entity.id
_entity.type
_entity.pdbx_description
1 polymer ?
#
loop_
_entity_poly.entity_id
_entity_poly.type
_entity_poly.pdbx_seq_one_letter_code
_entity_poly.pdbx_strand_id
1 'polypeptide(L)'
;MTRLSRRLPPLAAVLLAAVLVAAGALPPAAAPARAESSLAAKEAVYTDYYRAVAAYGQCRKKHLGQAAHDAIAHYVEQQGMSEIGTKRLLLIQQAKDDIRAAGCNSPLATEALQRFDRELAPLLP
;
A
#
# COMPACT_ATOMS: atom_id res chain seq x y z
N MET A 1 -28.28 36.08 28.42
CA MET A 1 -28.86 34.74 28.17
C MET A 1 -27.80 33.69 28.49
N THR A 2 -27.71 33.23 29.75
CA THR A 2 -28.33 32.01 30.33
C THR A 2 -27.64 30.68 29.98
N ARG A 3 -26.88 30.20 30.99
CA ARG A 3 -26.74 28.82 31.53
C ARG A 3 -25.72 27.83 30.92
N LEU A 4 -24.60 27.72 31.66
CA LEU A 4 -23.91 26.46 32.00
C LEU A 4 -24.90 25.39 32.49
N SER A 5 -24.76 24.15 32.02
CA SER A 5 -25.18 22.89 32.72
C SER A 5 -24.57 21.70 31.96
N ARG A 6 -23.40 21.17 32.35
CA ARG A 6 -23.25 19.96 33.19
C ARG A 6 -24.37 18.95 32.98
N ARG A 7 -24.06 17.75 32.44
CA ARG A 7 -24.37 16.42 33.04
C ARG A 7 -23.49 15.33 32.41
N LEU A 8 -22.49 14.87 33.17
CA LEU A 8 -21.90 13.54 32.98
C LEU A 8 -22.92 12.49 33.47
N PRO A 9 -23.16 11.39 32.74
CA PRO A 9 -23.88 10.26 33.28
C PRO A 9 -22.97 9.38 34.15
N PRO A 10 -23.48 8.88 35.30
CA PRO A 10 -22.73 8.15 36.30
C PRO A 10 -22.57 6.67 35.94
N LEU A 11 -21.49 6.11 36.49
CA LEU A 11 -21.22 4.70 36.70
C LEU A 11 -22.48 3.93 37.14
N ALA A 12 -22.93 3.00 36.30
CA ALA A 12 -23.78 1.89 36.74
C ALA A 12 -22.91 0.63 36.76
N ALA A 13 -22.31 0.40 37.92
CA ALA A 13 -21.73 -0.87 38.27
C ALA A 13 -22.87 -1.90 38.40
N VAL A 14 -22.84 -2.94 37.57
CA VAL A 14 -23.62 -4.16 37.83
C VAL A 14 -22.63 -5.32 37.85
N LEU A 15 -22.25 -5.67 39.07
CA LEU A 15 -21.68 -6.95 39.43
C LEU A 15 -22.74 -8.03 39.23
N LEU A 16 -22.49 -8.99 38.33
CA LEU A 16 -23.04 -10.32 38.48
C LEU A 16 -22.01 -11.34 38.01
N ALA A 17 -21.38 -11.97 38.99
CA ALA A 17 -20.67 -13.21 38.82
C ALA A 17 -21.64 -14.31 38.40
N ALA A 18 -21.32 -14.99 37.30
CA ALA A 18 -21.81 -16.33 37.02
C ALA A 18 -20.63 -17.15 36.51
N VAL A 19 -20.07 -17.94 37.42
CA VAL A 19 -19.16 -19.04 37.12
C VAL A 19 -19.96 -20.12 36.38
N LEU A 20 -19.64 -20.37 35.11
CA LEU A 20 -20.02 -21.59 34.42
C LEU A 20 -18.81 -22.09 33.65
N VAL A 21 -18.12 -23.03 34.29
CA VAL A 21 -17.16 -23.94 33.68
C VAL A 21 -17.93 -24.83 32.72
N ALA A 22 -17.75 -24.61 31.42
CA ALA A 22 -18.11 -25.57 30.39
C ALA A 22 -16.87 -25.83 29.54
N ALA A 23 -16.23 -26.95 29.82
CA ALA A 23 -15.20 -27.54 28.97
C ALA A 23 -15.79 -27.91 27.60
N GLY A 24 -14.98 -27.76 26.55
CA GLY A 24 -15.14 -28.56 25.33
C GLY A 24 -15.90 -27.90 24.19
N ALA A 25 -15.29 -26.88 23.58
CA ALA A 25 -15.26 -26.70 22.12
C ALA A 25 -14.34 -25.50 21.83
N LEU A 26 -13.04 -25.75 21.70
CA LEU A 26 -12.19 -24.82 20.97
C LEU A 26 -12.78 -24.76 19.54
N PRO A 27 -13.39 -23.65 19.08
CA PRO A 27 -13.56 -23.49 17.65
C PRO A 27 -12.15 -23.61 17.05
N PRO A 28 -11.95 -24.34 15.94
CA PRO A 28 -10.66 -24.34 15.29
C PRO A 28 -10.32 -22.87 15.07
N ALA A 29 -9.21 -22.43 15.68
CA ALA A 29 -8.61 -21.16 15.38
C ALA A 29 -8.38 -21.22 13.87
N ALA A 30 -9.31 -20.60 13.12
CA ALA A 30 -9.12 -20.37 11.72
C ALA A 30 -7.85 -19.55 11.67
N ALA A 31 -6.74 -20.22 11.34
CA ALA A 31 -5.52 -19.56 10.96
C ALA A 31 -5.98 -18.44 10.01
N PRO A 32 -5.55 -17.18 10.21
CA PRO A 32 -5.97 -16.11 9.32
C PRO A 32 -5.68 -16.62 7.93
N ALA A 33 -6.74 -16.92 7.17
CA ALA A 33 -6.62 -17.25 5.78
C ALA A 33 -5.90 -16.03 5.22
N ARG A 34 -4.62 -16.20 4.87
CA ARG A 34 -3.86 -15.13 4.25
C ARG A 34 -4.65 -14.84 2.99
N ALA A 35 -5.43 -13.77 3.03
CA ALA A 35 -6.19 -13.33 1.88
C ALA A 35 -5.12 -13.03 0.84
N GLU A 36 -4.93 -13.97 -0.09
CA GLU A 36 -4.05 -13.75 -1.23
C GLU A 36 -4.54 -12.47 -1.88
N SER A 37 -3.66 -11.47 -1.97
CA SER A 37 -4.04 -10.19 -2.55
C SER A 37 -4.55 -10.46 -3.96
N SER A 38 -5.76 -10.00 -4.27
CA SER A 38 -6.36 -10.21 -5.59
C SER A 38 -5.43 -9.71 -6.70
N LEU A 39 -5.55 -10.28 -7.90
CA LEU A 39 -4.77 -9.82 -9.06
C LEU A 39 -4.91 -8.31 -9.28
N ALA A 40 -6.10 -7.75 -9.08
CA ALA A 40 -6.34 -6.31 -9.18
C ALA A 40 -5.53 -5.49 -8.15
N ALA A 41 -5.39 -5.99 -6.91
CA ALA A 41 -4.54 -5.34 -5.91
C ALA A 41 -3.07 -5.37 -6.32
N LYS A 42 -2.61 -6.49 -6.90
CA LYS A 42 -1.25 -6.62 -7.44
C LYS A 42 -1.00 -5.66 -8.60
N GLU A 43 -1.93 -5.56 -9.55
CA GLU A 43 -1.86 -4.62 -10.67
C GLU A 43 -1.77 -3.15 -10.19
N ALA A 44 -2.53 -2.79 -9.15
CA ALA A 44 -2.47 -1.45 -8.56
C ALA A 44 -1.09 -1.17 -7.92
N VAL A 45 -0.57 -2.09 -7.11
CA VAL A 45 0.76 -1.95 -6.48
C VAL A 45 1.88 -1.91 -7.53
N TYR A 46 1.78 -2.72 -8.57
CA TYR A 46 2.72 -2.71 -9.69
C TYR A 46 2.72 -1.35 -10.41
N THR A 47 1.54 -0.81 -10.72
CA THR A 47 1.39 0.52 -11.35
C THR A 47 2.03 1.59 -10.49
N ASP A 48 1.81 1.52 -9.19
CA ASP A 48 2.37 2.43 -8.19
C ASP A 48 3.91 2.43 -8.13
N TYR A 49 4.57 1.27 -8.26
CA TYR A 49 6.02 1.20 -8.38
C TYR A 49 6.51 1.92 -9.64
N TYR A 50 5.83 1.71 -10.77
CA TYR A 50 6.23 2.35 -12.02
C TYR A 50 5.85 3.83 -12.10
N ARG A 51 4.87 4.30 -11.31
CA ARG A 51 4.64 5.73 -11.10
C ARG A 51 5.84 6.35 -10.39
N ALA A 52 6.40 5.67 -9.38
CA ALA A 52 7.60 6.12 -8.68
C ALA A 52 8.80 6.26 -9.64
N VAL A 53 9.02 5.27 -10.51
CA VAL A 53 10.07 5.30 -11.56
C VAL A 53 9.82 6.44 -12.56
N ALA A 54 8.58 6.59 -13.04
CA ALA A 54 8.22 7.64 -13.99
C ALA A 54 8.40 9.04 -13.38
N ALA A 55 7.99 9.24 -12.13
CA ALA A 55 8.15 10.49 -11.40
C ALA A 55 9.63 10.82 -11.19
N TYR A 56 10.46 9.84 -10.81
CA TYR A 56 11.91 10.04 -10.71
C TYR A 56 12.50 10.52 -12.05
N GLY A 57 12.19 9.82 -13.14
CA GLY A 57 12.74 10.16 -14.45
C GLY A 57 12.28 11.54 -14.94
N GLN A 58 10.98 11.79 -14.90
CA GLN A 58 10.38 13.02 -15.42
C GLN A 58 10.68 14.24 -14.54
N CYS A 59 10.49 14.13 -13.22
CA CYS A 59 10.52 15.28 -12.32
C CYS A 59 11.91 15.62 -11.80
N ARG A 60 12.83 14.65 -11.74
CA ARG A 60 14.25 14.93 -11.42
C ARG A 60 15.14 15.04 -12.65
N LYS A 61 14.58 14.85 -13.86
CA LYS A 61 15.33 14.84 -15.13
C LYS A 61 16.52 13.88 -15.09
N LYS A 62 16.29 12.68 -14.54
CA LYS A 62 17.30 11.63 -14.41
C LYS A 62 16.93 10.45 -15.31
N HIS A 63 17.95 9.77 -15.81
CA HIS A 63 17.76 8.51 -16.53
C HIS A 63 18.30 7.37 -15.66
N LEU A 64 17.53 6.29 -15.55
CA LEU A 64 18.01 5.05 -14.96
C LEU A 64 18.67 4.23 -16.06
N GLY A 65 19.86 3.71 -15.75
CA GLY A 65 20.54 2.76 -16.64
C GLY A 65 19.87 1.38 -16.58
N GLN A 66 20.31 0.48 -17.46
CA GLN A 66 19.78 -0.89 -17.53
C GLN A 66 19.90 -1.62 -16.19
N ALA A 67 21.06 -1.54 -15.52
CA ALA A 67 21.28 -2.20 -14.23
C ALA A 67 20.29 -1.74 -13.14
N ALA A 68 19.93 -0.45 -13.12
CA ALA A 68 18.92 0.08 -12.22
C ALA A 68 17.51 -0.44 -12.56
N HIS A 69 17.18 -0.52 -13.85
CA HIS A 69 15.91 -1.10 -14.30
C HIS A 69 15.81 -2.59 -13.93
N ASP A 70 16.88 -3.36 -14.09
CA ASP A 70 16.92 -4.77 -13.73
C ASP A 70 16.76 -4.97 -12.22
N ALA A 71 17.42 -4.15 -11.39
CA ALA A 71 17.28 -4.19 -9.94
C ALA A 71 15.85 -3.88 -9.48
N ILE A 72 15.22 -2.85 -10.05
CA ILE A 72 13.82 -2.51 -9.75
C ILE A 72 12.88 -3.63 -10.21
N ALA A 73 13.07 -4.17 -11.42
CA ALA A 73 12.25 -5.26 -11.92
C ALA A 73 12.36 -6.49 -11.01
N HIS A 74 13.57 -6.86 -10.60
CA HIS A 74 13.80 -7.95 -9.67
C HIS A 74 13.11 -7.73 -8.32
N TYR A 75 13.21 -6.53 -7.75
CA TYR A 75 12.53 -6.19 -6.50
C TYR A 75 11.01 -6.28 -6.64
N VAL A 76 10.43 -5.77 -7.73
CA VAL A 76 8.97 -5.84 -7.97
C VAL A 76 8.52 -7.29 -8.14
N GLU A 77 9.30 -8.16 -8.79
CA GLU A 77 9.01 -9.60 -8.89
C GLU A 77 8.97 -10.28 -7.52
N GLN A 78 9.92 -9.94 -6.64
CA GLN A 78 9.95 -10.45 -5.27
C GLN A 78 8.70 -10.07 -4.45
N GLN A 79 7.95 -9.05 -4.88
CA GLN A 79 6.65 -8.70 -4.28
C GLN A 79 5.49 -9.61 -4.75
N GLY A 80 5.76 -10.69 -5.49
CA GLY A 80 4.74 -11.63 -5.96
C GLY A 80 3.94 -11.13 -7.17
N MET A 81 4.56 -10.27 -7.99
CA MET A 81 3.95 -9.62 -9.17
C MET A 81 4.10 -10.43 -10.47
N SER A 82 4.58 -11.67 -10.38
CA SER A 82 4.79 -12.57 -11.52
C SER A 82 3.49 -12.87 -12.28
N GLU A 83 2.36 -12.90 -11.57
CA GLU A 83 1.04 -13.24 -12.12
C GLU A 83 0.40 -12.17 -13.01
N ILE A 84 0.96 -10.95 -13.06
CA ILE A 84 0.45 -9.85 -13.91
C ILE A 84 0.63 -10.17 -15.41
N GLY A 85 1.65 -10.96 -15.76
CA GLY A 85 1.87 -11.48 -17.10
C GLY A 85 1.94 -10.38 -18.18
N THR A 86 1.12 -10.53 -19.23
CA THR A 86 1.18 -9.69 -20.43
C THR A 86 0.73 -8.25 -20.23
N LYS A 87 0.02 -7.94 -19.14
CA LYS A 87 -0.45 -6.57 -18.86
C LYS A 87 0.64 -5.61 -18.38
N ARG A 88 1.83 -6.11 -18.04
CA ARG A 88 2.92 -5.31 -17.49
C ARG A 88 3.26 -4.06 -18.30
N LEU A 89 3.39 -4.21 -19.61
CA LEU A 89 3.71 -3.07 -20.49
C LEU A 89 2.61 -2.02 -20.49
N LEU A 90 1.34 -2.45 -20.48
CA LEU A 90 0.18 -1.56 -20.38
C LEU A 90 0.20 -0.78 -19.07
N LEU A 91 0.44 -1.45 -17.94
CA LEU A 91 0.48 -0.82 -16.61
C LEU A 91 1.66 0.14 -16.46
N ILE A 92 2.83 -0.19 -17.01
CA ILE A 92 3.99 0.72 -17.05
C ILE A 92 3.64 1.97 -17.85
N GLN A 93 3.00 1.79 -19.00
CA GLN A 93 2.61 2.92 -19.84
C GLN A 93 1.57 3.80 -19.15
N GLN A 94 0.56 3.19 -18.52
CA GLN A 94 -0.42 3.89 -17.70
C GLN A 94 0.24 4.70 -16.59
N ALA A 95 1.16 4.10 -15.83
CA ALA A 95 1.89 4.80 -14.77
C ALA A 95 2.66 6.03 -15.28
N LYS A 96 3.28 5.93 -16.47
CA LYS A 96 3.97 7.05 -17.11
C LYS A 96 3.00 8.15 -17.54
N ASP A 97 1.86 7.78 -18.09
CA ASP A 97 0.85 8.74 -18.55
C ASP A 97 0.17 9.43 -17.37
N ASP A 98 -0.09 8.73 -16.27
CA ASP A 98 -0.61 9.32 -15.02
C ASP A 98 0.32 10.41 -14.48
N ILE A 99 1.62 10.13 -14.37
CA ILE A 99 2.62 11.10 -13.89
C ILE A 99 2.78 12.28 -14.86
N ARG A 100 2.72 12.00 -16.18
CA ARG A 100 2.77 13.06 -17.20
C ARG A 100 1.56 13.99 -17.08
N ALA A 101 0.37 13.42 -16.94
CA ALA A 101 -0.88 14.17 -16.82
C ALA A 101 -0.97 14.97 -15.52
N ALA A 102 -0.54 14.39 -14.40
CA ALA A 102 -0.59 15.05 -13.11
C ALA A 102 0.45 16.19 -12.98
N GLY A 103 1.62 16.03 -13.60
CA GLY A 103 2.71 17.00 -13.52
C GLY A 103 3.49 16.93 -12.20
N CYS A 104 4.69 17.51 -12.21
CA CYS A 104 5.68 17.28 -11.15
C CYS A 104 5.40 17.95 -9.81
N ASN A 105 4.52 18.95 -9.79
CA ASN A 105 4.09 19.62 -8.56
C ASN A 105 2.82 19.01 -7.96
N SER A 106 2.33 17.89 -8.51
CA SER A 106 1.14 17.23 -8.01
C SER A 106 1.41 16.43 -6.73
N PRO A 107 0.38 16.21 -5.89
CA PRO A 107 0.46 15.26 -4.78
C PRO A 107 0.87 13.86 -5.26
N LEU A 108 0.32 13.41 -6.40
CA LEU A 108 0.64 12.12 -7.00
C LEU A 108 2.14 11.99 -7.31
N ALA A 109 2.74 12.99 -7.95
CA ALA A 109 4.18 12.98 -8.24
C ALA A 109 5.02 13.03 -6.96
N THR A 110 4.58 13.77 -5.94
CA THR A 110 5.26 13.87 -4.64
C THR A 110 5.27 12.52 -3.92
N GLU A 111 4.12 11.86 -3.81
CA GLU A 111 3.99 10.54 -3.19
C GLU A 111 4.79 9.48 -3.96
N ALA A 112 4.73 9.52 -5.30
CA ALA A 112 5.51 8.64 -6.15
C ALA A 112 7.03 8.82 -5.95
N LEU A 113 7.52 10.06 -5.84
CA LEU A 113 8.92 10.33 -5.54
C LEU A 113 9.33 9.86 -4.14
N GLN A 114 8.47 10.06 -3.14
CA GLN A 114 8.74 9.56 -1.78
C GLN A 114 8.84 8.04 -1.74
N ARG A 115 7.98 7.33 -2.48
CA ARG A 115 8.08 5.88 -2.63
C ARG A 115 9.38 5.50 -3.34
N PHE A 116 9.75 6.21 -4.40
CA PHE A 116 11.02 5.97 -5.09
C PHE A 116 12.20 6.06 -4.11
N ASP A 117 12.28 7.15 -3.34
CA ASP A 117 13.38 7.37 -2.41
C ASP A 117 13.44 6.33 -1.29
N ARG A 118 12.28 5.91 -0.77
CA ARG A 118 12.20 4.95 0.33
C ARG A 118 12.51 3.52 -0.10
N GLU A 119 12.01 3.11 -1.26
CA GLU A 119 11.94 1.68 -1.62
C GLU A 119 12.83 1.31 -2.81
N LEU A 120 13.01 2.22 -3.78
CA LEU A 120 13.70 1.90 -5.03
C LEU A 120 15.12 2.47 -5.09
N ALA A 121 15.34 3.68 -4.58
CA ALA A 121 16.65 4.32 -4.54
C ALA A 121 17.73 3.49 -3.82
N PRO A 122 17.44 2.79 -2.70
CA PRO A 122 18.43 1.93 -2.03
C PRO A 122 18.87 0.72 -2.84
N LEU A 123 18.15 0.37 -3.91
CA LEU A 123 18.46 -0.79 -4.77
C LEU A 123 19.41 -0.43 -5.92
N LEU A 124 19.66 0.86 -6.15
CA LEU A 124 20.40 1.33 -7.31
C LEU A 124 21.91 1.18 -7.09
N PRO A 125 22.66 0.74 -8.12
CA PRO A 125 24.11 0.61 -8.06
C PRO A 125 24.86 1.95 -8.11
#